data_AF-A0A6A5UFK1-F1
#
_entry.id   AF-A0A6A5UFK1-F1
#
_cell.length_a   1.000
_cell.length_b   1.000
_cell.length_c   1.000
_cell.angle_alpha   90.00
_cell.angle_beta   90.00
_cell.angle_gamma   90.00
#
_symmetry.space_group_name_H-M   'P 1'
#
loop_
_entity.id
_entity.type
_entity.pdbx_description
1 polymer ?
#
loop_
_entity_poly.entity_id
_entity_poly.type
_entity_poly.pdbx_seq_one_letter_code
_entity_poly.pdbx_strand_id
1 'polypeptide(L)' 'VLPLCTPYLGPRLILVLNNAFSYRTQRVRELYKEASVLLEFLPLYSPDFNPIKATFNNLKT' A
#
# COMPACT_ATOMS: atom_id res chain seq x y z
N VAL A 1 0.48 14.31 -3.40
CA VAL A 1 0.62 14.28 -1.92
C VAL A 1 -0.06 13.01 -1.44
N LEU A 2 0.60 12.20 -0.61
CA LEU A 2 -0.02 11.02 0.00
C LEU A 2 -0.96 11.51 1.12
N PRO A 3 -2.29 11.43 0.96
CA PRO A 3 -3.21 11.89 1.99
C PRO A 3 -3.15 10.90 3.16
N LEU A 4 -3.09 11.41 4.39
CA LEU A 4 -3.15 10.64 5.64
C LEU A 4 -1.92 9.75 5.98
N CYS A 5 -0.90 9.70 5.14
CA CYS A 5 0.42 9.28 5.59
C CYS A 5 1.08 10.53 6.18
N THR A 6 1.07 10.68 7.51
CA THR A 6 2.03 11.60 8.12
C THR A 6 3.43 11.25 7.58
N PRO A 7 4.34 12.21 7.37
CA PRO A 7 5.70 11.91 6.90
C PRO A 7 6.41 10.86 7.76
N TYR A 8 5.89 10.62 8.96
CA TYR A 8 6.21 9.50 9.82
C TYR A 8 4.95 8.69 10.11
N LEU A 9 4.60 7.76 9.22
CA LEU A 9 4.16 6.45 9.70
C LEU A 9 5.28 6.01 10.65
N GLY A 10 5.00 5.71 11.92
CA GLY A 10 6.02 5.57 12.96
C GLY A 10 7.26 4.77 12.53
N PRO A 11 8.44 4.99 13.14
CA PRO A 11 9.70 4.45 12.63
C PRO A 11 9.60 2.95 12.30
N ARG A 12 10.03 2.59 11.08
CA ARG A 12 9.99 1.22 10.49
C ARG A 12 8.62 0.74 10.01
N LEU A 13 7.81 1.60 9.38
CA LEU A 13 6.55 1.17 8.78
C LEU A 13 6.72 0.72 7.32
N ILE A 14 5.98 -0.34 6.97
CA ILE A 14 5.94 -0.93 5.64
C ILE A 14 4.53 -0.73 5.09
N LEU A 15 4.42 -0.10 3.93
CA LEU A 15 3.19 -0.01 3.18
C LEU A 15 3.09 -1.20 2.24
N VAL A 16 2.08 -2.03 2.45
CA VAL A 16 1.79 -3.19 1.59
C VAL A 16 0.65 -2.85 0.65
N LEU A 17 0.90 -2.89 -0.66
CA LEU A 17 -0.10 -2.64 -1.70
C LEU A 17 -0.42 -3.91 -2.49
N ASN A 18 -1.61 -3.94 -3.08
CA ASN A 18 -1.92 -4.92 -4.12
C ASN A 18 -1.04 -4.66 -5.36
N ASN A 19 -0.92 -5.67 -6.21
CA ASN A 19 -0.01 -5.61 -7.35
C ASN A 19 -0.60 -4.93 -8.60
N ALA A 20 -1.45 -3.92 -8.41
CA ALA A 20 -2.08 -3.23 -9.53
C ALA A 20 -1.07 -2.40 -10.33
N PHE A 21 -1.20 -2.42 -11.65
CA PHE A 21 -0.28 -1.75 -12.58
C PHE A 21 -0.14 -0.24 -12.30
N SER A 22 -1.22 0.42 -11.90
CA SER A 22 -1.24 1.85 -11.58
C SER A 22 -0.24 2.27 -10.49
N TYR A 23 0.12 1.35 -9.58
CA TYR A 23 1.07 1.61 -8.50
C TYR A 23 2.53 1.37 -8.88
N ARG A 24 2.80 0.80 -10.07
CA ARG A 24 4.16 0.48 -10.51
C ARG A 24 4.85 1.61 -11.26
N THR A 25 4.20 2.76 -11.41
CA THR A 25 4.79 3.92 -12.11
C THR A 25 5.97 4.50 -11.33
N GLN A 26 6.92 5.09 -12.06
CA GLN A 26 8.10 5.73 -11.48
C GLN A 26 7.72 6.83 -10.49
N ARG A 27 6.73 7.65 -10.84
CA ARG A 27 6.24 8.74 -10.02
C ARG A 27 5.73 8.26 -8.65
N VAL A 28 5.05 7.12 -8.62
CA VAL A 28 4.53 6.54 -7.38
C VAL A 28 5.69 6.08 -6.48
N ARG A 29 6.71 5.43 -7.03
CA ARG A 29 7.90 5.03 -6.26
C ARG A 29 8.65 6.20 -5.66
N GLU A 30 8.79 7.29 -6.41
CA GLU A 30 9.43 8.53 -5.94
C GLU A 30 8.69 9.15 -4.76
N LEU A 31 7.36 9.23 -4.83
CA LEU A 31 6.54 9.78 -3.74
C LEU A 31 6.71 9.00 -2.43
N TYR A 32 6.79 7.66 -2.48
CA TYR A 32 7.00 6.86 -1.27
C TYR A 32 8.43 6.96 -0.73
N LYS A 33 9.42 7.07 -1.62
CA LYS A 33 10.82 7.28 -1.24
C LYS A 33 11.00 8.63 -0.52
N GLU A 34 10.43 9.70 -1.07
CA GLU A 34 10.43 11.03 -0.44
C GLU A 34 9.77 11.01 0.95
N ALA A 35 8.75 10.18 1.13
CA ALA A 35 8.06 10.00 2.41
C ALA A 35 8.78 9.06 3.40
N SER A 36 9.97 8.53 3.07
CA SER A 36 10.69 7.56 3.90
C SER A 36 9.87 6.30 4.26
N VAL A 37 9.01 5.85 3.35
CA VAL A 37 8.15 4.67 3.53
C VAL A 37 8.71 3.49 2.74
N LEU A 38 8.79 2.30 3.36
CA LEU A 38 9.09 1.07 2.63
C LEU A 38 7.82 0.60 1.90
N LEU A 39 7.89 0.45 0.59
CA LEU A 39 6.78 0.01 -0.25
C LEU A 39 6.99 -1.45 -0.67
N GLU A 40 6.06 -2.32 -0.28
CA GLU A 40 6.03 -3.73 -0.65
C GLU A 40 4.76 -4.07 -1.46
N PHE A 41 4.90 -4.96 -2.43
CA PHE A 41 3.79 -5.42 -3.27
C PHE A 41 3.45 -6.87 -2.97
N LEU A 42 2.16 -7.17 -2.87
CA LEU A 42 1.70 -8.55 -2.79
C LEU A 42 2.04 -9.32 -4.08
N PRO A 43 2.22 -10.66 -4.00
CA PRO A 43 2.33 -11.48 -5.20
C PRO A 43 1.09 -11.37 -6.08
N LEU A 44 1.27 -11.61 -7.38
CA LEU A 44 0.18 -11.52 -8.35
C LEU A 44 -0.91 -12.54 -8.01
N TYR A 45 -2.17 -12.12 -8.10
CA TYR A 45 -3.33 -12.96 -7.79
C TYR A 45 -3.31 -13.57 -6.37
N SER A 46 -2.75 -12.87 -5.38
CA SER A 46 -2.77 -13.29 -3.97
C SER A 46 -3.75 -12.46 -3.13
N PRO A 47 -5.07 -12.58 -3.35
CA PRO A 47 -6.07 -11.83 -2.58
C PRO A 47 -6.11 -12.24 -1.10
N ASP A 48 -5.69 -13.47 -0.78
CA ASP A 48 -5.72 -14.02 0.58
C ASP A 48 -4.70 -13.32 1.50
N PHE A 49 -3.66 -12.72 0.92
CA PHE A 49 -2.68 -11.91 1.64
C PHE A 49 -3.09 -10.44 1.80
N ASN A 50 -4.30 -10.07 1.36
CA ASN A 50 -4.81 -8.70 1.50
C ASN A 50 -5.92 -8.63 2.55
N PRO A 51 -5.60 -8.34 3.84
CA PRO A 51 -6.56 -8.35 4.93
C PRO A 51 -7.72 -7.35 4.73
N ILE A 52 -7.51 -6.28 3.96
CA ILE A 52 -8.57 -5.30 3.67
C ILE A 52 -9.74 -5.95 2.93
N LYS A 53 -9.48 -7.01 2.14
CA LYS A 53 -10.51 -7.69 1.35
C LYS A 53 -11.56 -8.32 2.27
N ALA A 54 -11.14 -8.91 3.38
CA ALA A 54 -12.04 -9.46 4.40
C ALA A 54 -12.87 -8.34 5.06
N THR A 55 -12.22 -7.23 5.42
CA THR A 55 -12.92 -6.05 6.00
C THR A 55 -13.98 -5.50 5.06
N PHE A 56 -13.67 -5.32 3.77
CA PHE A 56 -14.65 -4.85 2.78
C PHE A 56 -15.74 -5.87 2.47
N ASN A 57 -15.48 -7.17 2.64
CA ASN A 57 -16.52 -8.18 2.50
C ASN A 57 -17.56 -8.04 3.63
N ASN A 58 -17.11 -7.83 4.87
CA ASN A 58 -17.99 -7.58 6.01
C ASN A 58 -18.79 -6.29 5.84
N LEU A 59 -18.19 -5.22 5.32
CA LEU A 59 -18.89 -3.94 5.10
C LEU A 59 -20.00 -4.00 4.05
N LYS A 60 -19.96 -4.99 3.14
CA LYS A 60 -20.99 -5.18 2.11
C LYS A 60 -22.21 -5.94 2.63
N THR A 61 -22.09 -6.56 3.80
CA THR A 61 -23.13 -7.38 4.43
C THR A 61 -23.85 -6.55 5.48
#